data_AF-A0A2K0W749-F1
#
_entry.id   AF-A0A2K0W749-F1
#
_cell.length_a   1.000
_cell.length_b   1.000
_cell.length_c   1.000
_cell.angle_alpha   90.00
_cell.angle_beta   90.00
_cell.angle_gamma   90.00
#
_symmetry.space_group_name_H-M   'P 1'
#
loop_
_entity.id
_entity.type
_entity.pdbx_description
1 polymer ?
#
loop_
_entity_poly.entity_id
_entity_poly.type
_entity_poly.pdbx_seq_one_letter_code
_entity_poly.pdbx_strand_id
1 'polypeptide(L)'
;MAYENFSRQMSDVSSSFVELMYEANKRGNLPGWPETHKLQSFRSEYNSWVRNQGMRLDSWTHNTAPNDPNEDRIKRSAIRLALSTLNSQIQLLMQDYRDGPEVRMASGAQSNASSVERSLTTLSRWTS
;
A
#
# COMPACT_ATOMS: atom_id res chain seq x y z
N MET A 1 13.86 -6.46 -21.17
CA MET A 1 12.97 -5.59 -20.37
C MET A 1 12.40 -6.43 -19.25
N ALA A 2 12.68 -6.10 -17.99
CA ALA A 2 12.18 -6.89 -16.86
C ALA A 2 10.65 -6.79 -16.82
N TYR A 3 9.95 -7.92 -16.94
CA TYR A 3 8.53 -7.98 -16.64
C TYR A 3 8.40 -7.79 -15.12
N GLU A 4 8.21 -6.56 -14.67
CA GLU A 4 7.92 -6.32 -13.24
C GLU A 4 6.56 -6.95 -12.91
N ASN A 5 6.66 -8.05 -12.17
CA ASN A 5 5.57 -8.92 -11.79
C ASN A 5 4.74 -8.25 -10.68
N PHE A 6 3.40 -8.17 -10.81
CA PHE A 6 2.58 -7.55 -9.76
C PHE A 6 2.76 -8.29 -8.44
N SER A 7 2.95 -9.62 -8.49
CA SER A 7 3.32 -10.43 -7.32
C SER A 7 4.50 -9.85 -6.54
N ARG A 8 5.53 -9.33 -7.22
CA ARG A 8 6.69 -8.75 -6.56
C ARG A 8 6.35 -7.43 -5.87
N GLN A 9 5.70 -6.50 -6.59
CA GLN A 9 5.28 -5.22 -6.01
C GLN A 9 4.32 -5.41 -4.83
N MET A 10 3.41 -6.39 -4.93
CA MET A 10 2.51 -6.72 -3.84
C MET A 10 3.26 -7.29 -2.63
N SER A 11 4.23 -8.16 -2.85
CA SER A 11 5.10 -8.69 -1.79
C SER A 11 5.90 -7.59 -1.09
N ASP A 12 6.40 -6.61 -1.84
CA ASP A 12 7.13 -5.47 -1.28
C ASP A 12 6.22 -4.62 -0.37
N VAL A 13 4.99 -4.32 -0.81
CA VAL A 13 3.99 -3.60 0.02
C VAL A 13 3.60 -4.41 1.26
N SER A 14 3.36 -5.71 1.13
CA SER A 14 3.10 -6.60 2.27
C SER A 14 4.24 -6.56 3.30
N SER A 15 5.48 -6.55 2.83
CA SER A 15 6.67 -6.49 3.69
C SER A 15 6.77 -5.15 4.41
N SER A 16 6.54 -4.03 3.71
CA SER A 16 6.50 -2.69 4.32
C SER A 16 5.42 -2.58 5.41
N PHE A 17 4.25 -3.19 5.24
CA PHE A 17 3.23 -3.23 6.29
C PHE A 17 3.69 -4.03 7.52
N VAL A 18 4.42 -5.13 7.33
CA VAL A 18 4.98 -5.92 8.44
C VAL A 18 6.00 -5.09 9.22
N GLU A 19 6.91 -4.41 8.53
CA GLU A 19 7.90 -3.54 9.17
C GLU A 19 7.25 -2.35 9.88
N LEU A 20 6.27 -1.69 9.26
CA LEU A 20 5.50 -0.62 9.89
C LEU A 20 4.86 -1.08 11.20
N MET A 21 4.22 -2.27 11.19
CA MET A 21 3.62 -2.83 12.39
C MET A 21 4.66 -3.15 13.47
N TYR A 22 5.85 -3.62 13.07
CA TYR A 22 6.95 -3.86 14.00
C TYR A 22 7.41 -2.55 14.68
N GLU A 23 7.65 -1.49 13.92
CA GLU A 23 8.09 -0.20 14.47
C GLU A 23 7.02 0.45 15.36
N ALA A 24 5.76 0.41 14.93
CA ALA A 24 4.65 0.92 15.73
C ALA A 24 4.49 0.16 17.07
N ASN A 25 4.56 -1.17 17.04
CA ASN A 25 4.49 -1.99 18.25
C ASN A 25 5.69 -1.79 19.18
N LYS A 26 6.90 -1.61 18.62
CA LYS A 26 8.11 -1.35 19.38
C LYS A 26 8.03 -0.02 20.15
N ARG A 27 7.44 1.02 19.55
CA ARG A 27 7.25 2.33 20.18
C ARG A 27 6.09 2.36 21.19
N GLY A 28 5.12 1.46 21.03
CA GLY A 28 3.90 1.47 21.81
C GLY A 28 2.97 2.62 21.43
N ASN A 29 1.95 2.86 22.26
CA ASN A 29 0.99 3.93 22.01
C ASN A 29 1.64 5.30 22.26
N LEU A 30 1.85 6.05 21.18
CA LEU A 30 2.32 7.43 21.22
C LEU A 30 1.11 8.39 21.19
N PRO A 31 0.96 9.31 22.16
CA PRO A 31 -0.18 10.23 22.19
C PRO A 31 -0.31 11.07 20.91
N GLY A 32 -1.49 11.05 20.29
CA GLY A 32 -1.80 11.79 19.06
C GLY A 32 -1.29 11.14 17.76
N TRP A 33 -0.48 10.09 17.84
CA TRP A 33 -0.03 9.34 16.68
C TRP A 33 -1.13 8.38 16.19
N PRO A 34 -1.03 7.86 14.96
CA PRO A 34 -1.95 6.84 14.49
C PRO A 34 -1.95 5.64 15.44
N GLU A 35 -3.13 5.20 15.83
CA GLU A 35 -3.27 4.07 16.74
C GLU A 35 -2.94 2.77 16.02
N THR A 36 -2.35 1.81 16.74
CA THR A 36 -1.96 0.51 16.18
C THR A 36 -3.12 -0.20 15.49
N HIS A 37 -4.35 -0.09 16.01
CA HIS A 37 -5.52 -0.70 15.39
C HIS A 37 -5.86 -0.08 14.02
N LYS A 38 -5.61 1.22 13.83
CA LYS A 38 -5.77 1.89 12.54
C LYS A 38 -4.77 1.35 11.51
N LEU A 39 -3.51 1.17 11.92
CA LEU A 39 -2.48 0.56 11.06
C LEU A 39 -2.81 -0.90 10.71
N GLN A 40 -3.37 -1.65 11.67
CA GLN A 40 -3.86 -3.01 11.42
C GLN A 40 -5.01 -3.02 10.41
N SER A 41 -5.93 -2.06 10.47
CA SER A 41 -6.99 -1.91 9.48
C SER A 41 -6.42 -1.68 8.08
N PHE A 42 -5.45 -0.78 7.91
CA PHE A 42 -4.79 -0.57 6.61
C PHE A 42 -4.18 -1.86 6.04
N ARG A 43 -3.45 -2.61 6.88
CA ARG A 43 -2.87 -3.89 6.48
C ARG A 43 -3.95 -4.91 6.12
N SER A 44 -5.05 -4.95 6.87
CA SER A 44 -6.18 -5.86 6.62
C SER A 44 -6.88 -5.55 5.30
N GLU A 45 -7.16 -4.27 5.03
CA GLU A 45 -7.71 -3.79 3.77
C GLU A 45 -6.82 -4.15 2.59
N TYR A 46 -5.51 -3.91 2.71
CA TYR A 46 -4.54 -4.29 1.69
C TYR A 46 -4.54 -5.80 1.43
N ASN A 47 -4.48 -6.62 2.49
CA ASN A 47 -4.49 -8.08 2.37
C ASN A 47 -5.79 -8.59 1.72
N SER A 48 -6.92 -7.98 2.05
CA SER A 48 -8.21 -8.27 1.41
C SER A 48 -8.16 -7.95 -0.08
N TRP A 49 -7.61 -6.78 -0.45
CA TRP A 49 -7.43 -6.39 -1.84
C TRP A 49 -6.52 -7.36 -2.60
N VAL A 50 -5.38 -7.77 -2.02
CA VAL A 50 -4.46 -8.75 -2.65
C VAL A 50 -5.19 -10.07 -2.94
N ARG A 51 -5.97 -10.57 -1.97
CA ARG A 51 -6.70 -11.84 -2.11
C ARG A 51 -7.78 -11.79 -3.19
N ASN A 52 -8.54 -10.70 -3.25
CA ASN A 52 -9.72 -10.60 -4.11
C ASN A 52 -9.39 -10.11 -5.53
N GLN A 53 -8.48 -9.13 -5.63
CA GLN A 53 -8.16 -8.44 -6.88
C GLN A 53 -6.73 -8.73 -7.33
N GLY A 54 -5.76 -8.64 -6.40
CA GLY A 54 -4.33 -8.72 -6.70
C GLY A 54 -3.90 -10.03 -7.37
N MET A 55 -4.35 -11.18 -6.85
CA MET A 55 -4.00 -12.50 -7.41
C MET A 55 -4.43 -12.69 -8.87
N ARG A 56 -5.38 -11.91 -9.37
CA ARG A 56 -5.87 -12.00 -10.74
C ARG A 56 -5.04 -11.14 -11.72
N LEU A 57 -4.27 -10.17 -11.22
CA LEU A 57 -3.53 -9.21 -12.04
C LEU A 57 -2.44 -9.86 -12.89
N ASP A 58 -1.74 -10.85 -12.35
CA ASP A 58 -0.69 -11.57 -13.10
C ASP A 58 -1.29 -12.49 -14.17
N SER A 59 -2.48 -13.05 -13.90
CA SER A 59 -3.23 -13.90 -14.84
C SER A 59 -3.97 -13.12 -15.95
N TRP A 60 -4.16 -11.80 -15.80
CA TRP A 60 -4.78 -10.93 -16.80
C TRP A 60 -4.01 -10.94 -18.13
N THR A 61 -2.78 -11.44 -18.15
CA THR A 61 -1.91 -11.55 -19.35
C THR A 61 -2.41 -12.52 -20.43
N HIS A 62 -3.34 -13.44 -20.15
CA HIS A 62 -3.57 -14.59 -21.05
C HIS A 62 -4.96 -14.74 -21.70
N ASN A 63 -6.00 -13.98 -21.32
CA ASN A 63 -7.38 -14.32 -21.70
C ASN A 63 -8.30 -13.19 -22.20
N THR A 64 -7.82 -11.96 -22.41
CA THR A 64 -8.67 -10.93 -23.02
C THR A 64 -8.62 -10.99 -24.55
N ALA A 65 -9.68 -11.56 -25.14
CA ALA A 65 -10.12 -11.27 -26.51
C ALA A 65 -10.16 -9.74 -26.74
N PRO A 66 -10.12 -9.24 -28.00
CA PRO A 66 -9.58 -7.92 -28.33
C PRO A 66 -10.48 -6.77 -27.87
N ASN A 67 -10.49 -6.49 -26.57
CA ASN A 67 -10.72 -5.15 -26.07
C ASN A 67 -9.42 -4.36 -26.24
N ASP A 68 -9.58 -3.06 -26.50
CA ASP A 68 -8.51 -2.17 -26.93
C ASP A 68 -7.25 -2.36 -26.07
N PRO A 69 -6.15 -2.91 -26.63
CA PRO A 69 -4.94 -3.23 -25.88
C PRO A 69 -4.34 -2.01 -25.16
N ASN A 70 -4.78 -0.81 -25.53
CA ASN A 70 -4.41 0.43 -24.85
C ASN A 70 -5.09 0.61 -23.48
N GLU A 71 -6.37 0.24 -23.32
CA GLU A 71 -7.10 0.42 -22.06
C GLU A 71 -6.57 -0.50 -20.96
N ASP A 72 -6.34 -1.77 -21.28
CA ASP A 72 -5.75 -2.75 -20.36
C ASP A 72 -4.33 -2.34 -19.94
N ARG A 73 -3.55 -1.77 -20.86
CA ARG A 73 -2.22 -1.24 -20.57
C ARG A 73 -2.28 -0.02 -19.63
N ILE A 74 -3.23 0.90 -19.84
CA ILE A 74 -3.44 2.07 -18.99
C ILE A 74 -3.83 1.62 -17.58
N LYS A 75 -4.82 0.73 -17.43
CA LYS A 75 -5.26 0.20 -16.13
C LYS A 75 -4.10 -0.46 -15.39
N ARG A 76 -3.31 -1.31 -16.04
CA ARG A 76 -2.13 -1.93 -15.43
C ARG A 76 -1.11 -0.90 -14.97
N SER A 77 -0.84 0.11 -15.79
CA SER A 77 0.11 1.17 -15.45
C SER A 77 -0.38 1.98 -14.24
N ALA A 78 -1.69 2.26 -14.18
CA ALA A 78 -2.31 2.94 -13.05
C ALA A 78 -2.27 2.11 -11.76
N ILE A 79 -2.53 0.80 -11.84
CA ILE A 79 -2.43 -0.09 -10.67
C ILE A 79 -0.99 -0.18 -10.17
N ARG A 80 0.01 -0.29 -11.07
CA ARG A 80 1.44 -0.28 -10.68
C ARG A 80 1.81 1.03 -9.98
N LEU A 81 1.38 2.15 -10.54
CA LEU A 81 1.63 3.46 -9.94
C LEU A 81 0.96 3.57 -8.56
N ALA A 82 -0.27 3.07 -8.41
CA ALA A 82 -1.00 3.06 -7.15
C ALA A 82 -0.29 2.18 -6.10
N LEU A 83 0.20 0.99 -6.47
CA LEU A 83 0.98 0.12 -5.58
C LEU A 83 2.30 0.77 -5.17
N SER A 84 3.04 1.37 -6.11
CA SER A 84 4.28 2.09 -5.80
C SER A 84 4.02 3.26 -4.86
N THR A 85 2.95 4.02 -5.11
CA THR A 85 2.56 5.17 -4.28
C THR A 85 2.22 4.69 -2.87
N LEU A 86 1.39 3.65 -2.74
CA LEU A 86 1.04 3.04 -1.46
C LEU A 86 2.30 2.61 -0.69
N ASN A 87 3.24 1.93 -1.36
CA ASN A 87 4.48 1.49 -0.73
C ASN A 87 5.29 2.66 -0.18
N SER A 88 5.46 3.73 -0.97
CA SER A 88 6.16 4.94 -0.52
C SER A 88 5.48 5.61 0.67
N GLN A 89 4.14 5.68 0.70
CA GLN A 89 3.41 6.25 1.84
C GLN A 89 3.58 5.41 3.12
N ILE A 90 3.60 4.08 2.99
CA ILE A 90 3.88 3.18 4.13
C ILE A 90 5.30 3.40 4.64
N GLN A 91 6.29 3.53 3.75
CA GLN A 91 7.69 3.77 4.13
C GLN A 91 7.88 5.12 4.83
N LEU A 92 7.18 6.17 4.38
CA LEU A 92 7.19 7.47 5.06
C LEU A 92 6.63 7.37 6.48
N LEU A 93 5.48 6.71 6.63
CA LEU A 93 4.88 6.51 7.96
C LEU A 93 5.75 5.64 8.86
N MET A 94 6.37 4.59 8.31
CA MET A 94 7.33 3.76 9.02
C MET A 94 8.54 4.57 9.50
N GLN A 95 9.05 5.48 8.65
CA GLN A 95 10.13 6.38 9.04
C GLN A 95 9.71 7.30 10.18
N ASP A 96 8.47 7.81 10.18
CA ASP A 96 7.97 8.59 11.31
C ASP A 96 8.05 7.77 12.62
N TYR A 97 7.60 6.50 12.63
CA TYR A 97 7.71 5.66 13.83
C TYR A 97 9.17 5.34 14.22
N ARG A 98 10.06 5.18 13.25
CA ARG A 98 11.50 5.00 13.49
C ARG A 98 12.11 6.24 14.13
N ASP A 99 11.77 7.43 13.65
CA ASP A 99 12.25 8.71 14.16
C ASP A 99 11.66 9.01 15.55
N GLY A 100 10.38 8.68 15.77
CA GLY A 100 9.68 8.87 17.03
C GLY A 100 9.35 10.33 17.34
N PRO A 101 8.74 10.60 18.52
CA PRO A 101 8.20 11.91 18.89
C PRO A 101 9.25 13.00 19.09
N GLU A 102 10.53 12.63 19.24
CA GLU A 102 11.62 13.59 19.43
C GLU A 102 12.01 14.31 18.13
N VAL A 103 11.78 13.66 16.99
CA VAL A 103 12.15 14.17 15.66
C VAL A 103 10.92 14.46 14.81
N ARG A 104 9.81 13.75 15.07
CA ARG A 104 8.57 13.82 14.30
C ARG A 104 7.37 14.20 15.15
N MET A 105 6.58 15.13 14.62
CA MET A 105 5.32 15.51 15.25
C MET A 105 4.23 14.50 14.94
N ALA A 106 3.32 14.29 15.90
CA ALA A 106 2.13 13.45 15.73
C ALA A 106 1.28 13.85 14.51
N SER A 107 1.18 15.15 14.22
CA SER A 107 0.47 15.67 13.04
C SER A 107 1.08 15.20 11.72
N GLY A 108 2.42 15.05 11.66
CA GLY A 108 3.12 14.49 10.52
C GLY A 108 2.75 13.02 10.30
N ALA A 109 2.83 12.21 11.36
CA ALA A 109 2.45 10.80 11.32
C ALA A 109 0.97 10.60 10.95
N GLN A 110 0.07 11.45 11.47
CA GLN A 110 -1.35 11.43 11.09
C GLN A 110 -1.59 11.78 9.62
N SER A 111 -0.84 12.75 9.09
CA SER A 111 -0.90 13.12 7.67
C SER A 111 -0.45 11.95 6.79
N ASN A 112 0.66 11.29 7.14
CA ASN A 112 1.16 10.14 6.41
C ASN A 112 0.22 8.93 6.51
N ALA A 113 -0.38 8.66 7.67
CA ALA A 113 -1.43 7.65 7.81
C ALA A 113 -2.65 7.94 6.93
N SER A 114 -3.07 9.20 6.84
CA SER A 114 -4.16 9.61 5.95
C SER A 114 -3.79 9.47 4.46
N SER A 115 -2.50 9.58 4.11
CA SER A 115 -2.00 9.32 2.76
C SER A 115 -1.98 7.83 2.42
N VAL A 116 -1.69 6.96 3.38
CA VAL A 116 -1.83 5.49 3.23
C VAL A 116 -3.29 5.12 2.95
N GLU A 117 -4.23 5.64 3.75
CA GLU A 117 -5.68 5.42 3.58
C GLU A 117 -6.19 5.86 2.20
N ARG A 118 -5.80 7.07 1.75
CA ARG A 118 -6.12 7.57 0.41
C ARG A 118 -5.53 6.70 -0.70
N SER A 119 -4.32 6.18 -0.50
CA SER A 119 -3.65 5.30 -1.47
C SER A 119 -4.35 3.95 -1.58
N LEU A 120 -4.80 3.36 -0.46
CA LEU A 120 -5.62 2.14 -0.45
C LEU A 120 -6.97 2.34 -1.14
N THR A 121 -7.62 3.47 -0.91
CA THR A 121 -8.86 3.85 -1.59
C THR A 121 -8.65 3.96 -3.10
N THR A 122 -7.55 4.61 -3.52
CA THR A 122 -7.20 4.78 -4.94
C THR A 122 -6.89 3.45 -5.61
N LEU A 123 -6.13 2.57 -4.93
CA LEU A 123 -5.81 1.24 -5.42
C LEU A 123 -7.09 0.41 -5.64
N SER A 124 -8.02 0.45 -4.69
CA SER A 124 -9.29 -0.28 -4.78
C SER A 124 -10.13 0.18 -5.97
N ARG A 125 -10.19 1.50 -6.23
CA ARG A 125 -10.94 2.08 -7.37
C ARG A 125 -10.44 1.61 -8.75
N TRP A 126 -9.15 1.36 -8.91
CA TRP A 126 -8.60 0.86 -10.18
C TRP A 126 -8.90 -0.61 -10.47
N THR A 127 -9.42 -1.32 -9.47
CA THR A 127 -9.68 -2.77 -9.52
C THR A 127 -11.12 -3.15 -9.20
N SER A 128 -11.99 -2.15 -9.04
CA SER A 128 -13.44 -2.35 -8.82
C SER A 128 -14.20 -2.45 -10.13
#